data_AF-A0A445L7F8-F1
#
_entry.id   AF-A0A445L7F8-F1
#
_cell.length_a   1.000
_cell.length_b   1.000
_cell.length_c   1.000
_cell.angle_alpha   90.00
_cell.angle_beta   90.00
_cell.angle_gamma   90.00
#
_symmetry.space_group_name_H-M   'P 1'
#
loop_
_entity.id
_entity.type
_entity.pdbx_description
1 polymer ?
#
loop_
_entity_poly.entity_id
_entity_poly.type
_entity_poly.pdbx_seq_one_letter_code
_entity_poly.pdbx_strand_id
1 'polypeptide(L)'
;MWEFSVGLYMINIWPDSLLYAAIYGAVESASIALFGSIIGRWVDKLCYVKVLQLWLVTQNLSFVVAGATVVALLLNSSLKLTNFSAFILMVLTINICGGIGVLSTLAGTILIEREWLLVISEGQPPEFLTKMNSVTRRIDLTCKLLAPVVTGFIISFVSLKASAITLALWNTVSVWVEYWLFTSVYKGIPALGQSSQRRMARLLESDQERSNPTLEGDRLLPVTDGSSELVDRKCSKKLYEKISEIPYIAAWRVYLQQEVVLPGLALALLFFTVLSFGTLMTATLKWEGIPAYVIGIARGISVVIGIAATAVYPVLQSHISTIRTGLWSIWSQWSCLLPCVAAIWIQSGFLSSYILMGSVAISRLGLWMFHLSVLQQMQDLVSESDRLIVGGVQSSLQSLMGLLAYVMGIIISDPRDFWKLTSISSSSHISCIPLLYPRIPCTKAPLPLRPSIVG
;
A
#
# COMPACT_ATOMS: atom_id res chain seq x y z
N MET A 1 13.07 8.23 0.94
CA MET A 1 14.49 8.34 1.35
C MET A 1 14.76 7.55 2.63
N TRP A 2 13.98 7.77 3.70
CA TRP A 2 14.12 7.05 4.97
C TRP A 2 14.17 5.52 4.81
N GLU A 3 13.17 4.90 4.15
CA GLU A 3 13.07 3.45 3.93
C GLU A 3 14.35 2.81 3.37
N PHE A 4 15.00 3.46 2.40
CA PHE A 4 16.28 2.99 1.84
C PHE A 4 17.44 3.17 2.83
N SER A 5 17.46 4.31 3.53
CA SER A 5 18.58 4.72 4.39
C SER A 5 18.66 3.90 5.66
N VAL A 6 17.50 3.62 6.29
CA VAL A 6 17.42 2.85 7.53
C VAL A 6 17.95 1.43 7.36
N GLY A 7 17.74 0.80 6.19
CA GLY A 7 18.36 -0.48 5.87
C GLY A 7 19.89 -0.42 5.91
N LEU A 8 20.49 0.62 5.33
CA LEU A 8 21.95 0.82 5.37
C LEU A 8 22.46 1.16 6.78
N TYR A 9 21.70 1.93 7.56
CA TYR A 9 22.04 2.21 8.95
C TYR A 9 22.05 0.93 9.79
N MET A 10 21.03 0.08 9.66
CA MET A 10 20.94 -1.19 10.39
C MET A 10 22.06 -2.17 10.02
N ILE A 11 22.46 -2.22 8.75
CA ILE A 11 23.60 -3.04 8.31
C ILE A 11 24.90 -2.54 8.92
N ASN A 12 25.11 -1.22 9.04
CA ASN A 12 26.32 -0.69 9.66
C ASN A 12 26.37 -0.95 11.17
N ILE A 13 25.22 -0.89 11.84
CA ILE A 13 25.10 -1.17 13.29
C ILE A 13 25.42 -2.63 13.60
N TRP A 14 25.02 -3.56 12.73
CA TRP A 14 25.34 -4.98 12.87
C TRP A 14 25.86 -5.57 11.54
N PRO A 15 27.16 -5.43 11.26
CA PRO A 15 27.73 -5.80 9.95
C PRO A 15 27.65 -7.30 9.66
N ASP A 16 27.63 -8.14 10.69
CA ASP A 16 27.68 -9.60 10.55
C ASP A 16 26.31 -10.24 10.22
N SER A 17 25.23 -9.46 10.17
CA SER A 17 23.87 -9.99 9.98
C SER A 17 22.90 -8.95 9.41
N LEU A 18 22.12 -9.38 8.40
CA LEU A 18 21.03 -8.59 7.83
C LEU A 18 19.76 -8.59 8.71
N LEU A 19 19.78 -9.28 9.84
CA LEU A 19 18.62 -9.51 10.71
C LEU A 19 17.89 -8.21 11.07
N TYR A 20 18.61 -7.18 11.52
CA TYR A 20 17.97 -5.94 11.97
C TYR A 20 17.31 -5.14 10.83
N ALA A 21 17.90 -5.15 9.64
CA ALA A 21 17.28 -4.55 8.46
C ALA A 21 16.01 -5.32 8.04
N ALA A 22 16.04 -6.65 8.13
CA ALA A 22 14.89 -7.50 7.84
C ALA A 22 13.76 -7.32 8.87
N ILE A 23 14.08 -7.27 10.17
CA ILE A 23 13.10 -7.00 11.23
C ILE A 23 12.41 -5.67 11.00
N TYR A 24 13.16 -4.61 10.67
CA TYR A 24 12.58 -3.30 10.42
C TYR A 24 11.55 -3.31 9.28
N GLY A 25 11.90 -3.87 8.13
CA GLY A 25 10.97 -3.98 7.00
C GLY A 25 9.77 -4.88 7.30
N ALA A 26 9.96 -5.94 8.09
CA ALA A 26 8.88 -6.81 8.54
C ALA A 26 7.92 -6.09 9.48
N VAL A 27 8.42 -5.28 10.42
CA VAL A 27 7.59 -4.48 11.34
C VAL A 27 6.76 -3.46 10.58
N GLU A 28 7.32 -2.73 9.61
CA GLU A 28 6.55 -1.78 8.80
C GLU A 28 5.44 -2.49 8.00
N SER A 29 5.78 -3.61 7.33
CA SER A 29 4.82 -4.37 6.52
C SER A 29 3.71 -5.00 7.37
N ALA A 30 4.08 -5.59 8.52
CA ALA A 30 3.13 -6.17 9.47
C ALA A 30 2.22 -5.10 10.09
N SER A 31 2.76 -3.90 10.36
CA SER A 31 1.98 -2.79 10.89
C SER A 31 0.85 -2.43 9.93
N ILE A 32 1.14 -2.25 8.63
CA ILE A 32 0.09 -1.97 7.64
C ILE A 32 -0.88 -3.16 7.50
N ALA A 33 -0.37 -4.39 7.44
CA ALA A 33 -1.21 -5.58 7.28
C ALA A 33 -2.24 -5.76 8.43
N LEU A 34 -1.84 -5.45 9.67
CA LEU A 34 -2.68 -5.61 10.85
C LEU A 34 -3.57 -4.40 11.13
N PHE A 35 -3.06 -3.18 10.93
CA PHE A 35 -3.73 -1.95 11.36
C PHE A 35 -4.26 -1.10 10.22
N GLY A 36 -3.98 -1.41 8.95
CA GLY A 36 -4.41 -0.58 7.81
C GLY A 36 -5.94 -0.41 7.71
N SER A 37 -6.71 -1.46 8.01
CA SER A 37 -8.18 -1.39 8.06
C SER A 37 -8.70 -0.47 9.17
N ILE A 38 -8.02 -0.46 10.33
CA ILE A 38 -8.33 0.42 11.46
C ILE A 38 -8.00 1.86 11.11
N ILE A 39 -6.86 2.11 10.47
CA ILE A 39 -6.48 3.45 9.97
C ILE A 39 -7.51 3.96 8.97
N GLY A 40 -7.95 3.15 8.01
CA GLY A 40 -8.99 3.54 7.04
C GLY A 40 -10.27 4.04 7.72
N ARG A 41 -10.76 3.30 8.73
CA ARG A 41 -11.93 3.71 9.54
C ARG A 41 -11.66 4.95 10.40
N TRP A 42 -10.46 5.05 10.95
CA TRP A 42 -10.10 6.18 11.79
C TRP A 42 -10.04 7.48 10.99
N VAL A 43 -9.47 7.43 9.78
CA VAL A 43 -9.46 8.56 8.83
C VAL A 43 -10.87 8.93 8.38
N ASP A 44 -11.75 7.94 8.23
CA ASP A 44 -13.15 8.18 7.87
C ASP A 44 -13.92 9.00 8.93
N LYS A 45 -13.64 8.75 10.22
CA LYS A 45 -14.28 9.43 11.35
C LYS A 45 -13.81 10.85 11.64
N LEU A 46 -12.84 11.36 10.90
CA LEU A 46 -12.19 12.64 11.17
C LEU A 46 -12.37 13.64 10.03
N CYS A 47 -12.38 14.94 10.37
CA CYS A 47 -12.38 15.99 9.34
C CYS A 47 -11.04 15.98 8.59
N TYR A 48 -11.02 16.39 7.33
CA TYR A 48 -9.80 16.42 6.50
C TYR A 48 -8.63 17.16 7.16
N VAL A 49 -8.90 18.31 7.78
CA VAL A 49 -7.87 19.10 8.48
C VAL A 49 -7.29 18.34 9.68
N LYS A 50 -8.14 17.64 10.46
CA LYS A 50 -7.70 16.84 11.60
C LYS A 50 -6.84 15.66 11.16
N VAL A 51 -7.25 14.97 10.09
CA VAL A 51 -6.46 13.88 9.51
C VAL A 51 -5.11 14.42 9.04
N LEU A 52 -5.08 15.53 8.31
CA LEU A 52 -3.85 16.14 7.81
C LEU A 52 -2.88 16.50 8.95
N GLN A 53 -3.37 17.13 10.01
CA GLN A 53 -2.58 17.48 11.19
C GLN A 53 -2.01 16.24 11.87
N LEU A 54 -2.85 15.24 12.14
CA LEU A 54 -2.42 14.03 12.84
C LEU A 54 -1.46 13.20 11.99
N TRP A 55 -1.70 13.10 10.68
CA TRP A 55 -0.78 12.46 9.74
C TRP A 55 0.59 13.14 9.78
N LEU A 56 0.68 14.43 9.44
CA LEU A 56 1.97 15.09 9.28
C LEU A 56 2.75 15.17 10.61
N VAL A 57 2.08 15.48 11.72
CA VAL A 57 2.73 15.56 13.03
C VAL A 57 3.22 14.20 13.50
N THR A 58 2.37 13.16 13.41
CA THR A 58 2.74 11.82 13.90
C THR A 58 3.85 11.22 13.05
N GLN A 59 3.75 11.34 11.72
CA GLN A 59 4.77 10.86 10.78
C GLN A 59 6.12 11.53 11.03
N ASN A 60 6.14 12.87 11.09
CA ASN A 60 7.37 13.61 11.29
C ASN A 60 7.99 13.34 12.66
N LEU A 61 7.20 13.38 13.75
CA LEU A 61 7.69 13.06 15.09
C LEU A 61 8.32 11.65 15.12
N SER A 62 7.67 10.68 14.47
CA SER A 62 8.18 9.32 14.42
C SER A 62 9.53 9.22 13.71
N PHE A 63 9.68 9.87 12.55
CA PHE A 63 10.96 9.85 11.82
C PHE A 63 12.05 10.68 12.49
N VAL A 64 11.72 11.76 13.20
CA VAL A 64 12.69 12.54 13.98
C VAL A 64 13.21 11.73 15.15
N VAL A 65 12.32 11.06 15.92
CA VAL A 65 12.73 10.19 17.03
C VAL A 65 13.56 9.02 16.51
N ALA A 66 13.13 8.36 15.43
CA ALA A 66 13.90 7.27 14.82
C ALA A 66 15.27 7.75 14.32
N GLY A 67 15.32 8.90 13.63
CA GLY A 67 16.54 9.52 13.12
C GLY A 67 17.51 9.90 14.23
N ALA A 68 17.03 10.56 15.29
CA ALA A 68 17.85 10.92 16.45
C ALA A 68 18.40 9.67 17.16
N THR A 69 17.59 8.63 17.29
CA THR A 69 18.00 7.35 17.89
C THR A 69 19.06 6.65 17.04
N VAL A 70 18.92 6.65 15.70
CA VAL A 70 19.93 6.13 14.78
C VAL A 70 21.24 6.92 14.90
N VAL A 71 21.18 8.26 14.92
CA VAL A 71 22.38 9.11 15.08
C VAL A 71 23.07 8.80 16.41
N ALA A 72 22.32 8.67 17.51
CA ALA A 72 22.87 8.30 18.81
C ALA A 72 23.58 6.93 18.79
N LEU A 73 22.98 5.93 18.13
CA LEU A 73 23.59 4.61 17.95
C LEU A 73 24.87 4.67 17.09
N LEU A 74 24.87 5.45 16.02
CA LEU A 74 26.03 5.59 15.13
C LEU A 74 27.18 6.38 15.77
N LEU A 75 26.89 7.30 16.69
CA LEU A 75 27.90 8.04 17.45
C LEU A 75 28.51 7.19 18.57
N ASN A 76 27.68 6.38 19.24
CA ASN A 76 28.07 5.56 20.38
C ASN A 76 28.15 4.08 20.01
N SER A 77 28.98 3.72 19.03
CA SER A 77 29.11 2.33 18.55
C SER A 77 29.54 1.34 19.64
N SER A 78 30.21 1.81 20.70
CA SER A 78 30.60 1.02 21.87
C SER A 78 29.43 0.62 22.78
N LEU A 79 28.22 1.18 22.61
CA LEU A 79 27.02 0.83 23.38
C LEU A 79 26.66 -0.65 23.26
N LYS A 80 26.92 -1.26 22.09
CA LYS A 80 26.68 -2.69 21.84
C LYS A 80 27.40 -3.58 22.86
N LEU A 81 28.62 -3.21 23.25
CA LEU A 81 29.48 -3.99 24.14
C LEU A 81 29.36 -3.56 25.61
N THR A 82 29.12 -2.28 25.85
CA THR A 82 29.07 -1.72 27.22
C THR A 82 27.70 -1.85 27.86
N ASN A 83 26.61 -1.64 27.12
CA ASN A 83 25.25 -1.65 27.64
C ASN A 83 24.28 -2.26 26.62
N PHE A 84 24.29 -3.59 26.51
CA PHE A 84 23.45 -4.32 25.55
C PHE A 84 21.94 -4.04 25.72
N SER A 85 21.47 -3.83 26.96
CA SER A 85 20.08 -3.48 27.22
C SER A 85 19.67 -2.14 26.58
N ALA A 86 20.50 -1.10 26.74
CA ALA A 86 20.26 0.21 26.14
C ALA A 86 20.30 0.14 24.60
N PHE A 87 21.20 -0.66 24.04
CA PHE A 87 21.27 -0.92 22.60
C PHE A 87 19.95 -1.52 22.07
N ILE A 88 19.43 -2.57 22.72
CA ILE A 88 18.17 -3.21 22.32
C ILE A 88 16.98 -2.24 22.45
N LEU A 89 16.94 -1.43 23.52
CA LEU A 89 15.88 -0.43 23.69
C LEU A 89 15.87 0.60 22.54
N MET A 90 17.04 1.07 22.11
CA MET A 90 17.17 1.99 20.97
C MET A 90 16.72 1.33 19.66
N VAL A 91 17.11 0.07 19.41
CA VAL A 91 16.66 -0.68 18.23
C VAL A 91 15.14 -0.87 18.25
N LEU A 92 14.55 -1.21 19.40
CA LEU A 92 13.11 -1.35 19.56
C LEU A 92 12.39 -0.02 19.29
N THR A 93 12.93 1.08 19.81
CA THR A 93 12.40 2.43 19.57
C THR A 93 12.36 2.76 18.09
N ILE A 94 13.43 2.47 17.34
CA ILE A 94 13.47 2.70 15.90
C ILE A 94 12.39 1.89 15.17
N ASN A 95 12.19 0.62 15.54
CA ASN A 95 11.18 -0.24 14.92
C ASN A 95 9.75 0.23 15.22
N ILE A 96 9.45 0.58 16.47
CA ILE A 96 8.14 1.11 16.86
C ILE A 96 7.85 2.41 16.12
N CYS A 97 8.83 3.32 16.06
CA CYS A 97 8.71 4.56 15.29
C CYS A 97 8.54 4.29 13.78
N GLY A 98 9.23 3.31 13.20
CA GLY A 98 9.00 2.89 11.81
C GLY A 98 7.55 2.46 11.56
N GLY A 99 7.02 1.58 12.42
CA GLY A 99 5.62 1.13 12.36
C GLY A 99 4.60 2.27 12.49
N ILE A 100 4.78 3.18 13.45
CA ILE A 100 3.91 4.35 13.63
C ILE A 100 4.01 5.29 12.42
N GLY A 101 5.23 5.54 11.93
CA GLY A 101 5.49 6.42 10.79
C GLY A 101 4.83 5.91 9.51
N VAL A 102 4.90 4.60 9.24
CA VAL A 102 4.28 4.02 8.04
C VAL A 102 2.75 4.01 8.13
N LEU A 103 2.17 3.75 9.31
CA LEU A 103 0.73 3.84 9.52
C LEU A 103 0.19 5.26 9.38
N SER A 104 0.96 6.23 9.87
CA SER A 104 0.64 7.64 9.69
C SER A 104 0.70 8.03 8.21
N THR A 105 1.75 7.59 7.50
CA THR A 105 1.89 7.78 6.04
C THR A 105 0.69 7.20 5.29
N LEU A 106 0.25 6.00 5.66
CA LEU A 106 -0.90 5.33 5.08
C LEU A 106 -2.19 6.16 5.22
N ALA A 107 -2.42 6.78 6.38
CA ALA A 107 -3.58 7.64 6.61
C ALA A 107 -3.64 8.79 5.58
N GLY A 108 -2.50 9.44 5.34
CA GLY A 108 -2.37 10.47 4.31
C GLY A 108 -2.56 9.96 2.91
N THR A 109 -1.92 8.84 2.55
CA THR A 109 -2.04 8.24 1.22
C THR A 109 -3.50 7.89 0.90
N ILE A 110 -4.22 7.28 1.84
CA ILE A 110 -5.63 6.94 1.62
C ILE A 110 -6.47 8.22 1.48
N LEU A 111 -6.27 9.22 2.35
CA LEU A 111 -6.99 10.49 2.28
C LEU A 111 -6.79 11.19 0.93
N ILE A 112 -5.54 11.31 0.48
CA ILE A 112 -5.22 12.02 -0.75
C ILE A 112 -5.66 11.20 -1.97
N GLU A 113 -5.15 9.98 -2.12
CA GLU A 113 -5.36 9.18 -3.33
C GLU A 113 -6.81 8.72 -3.47
N ARG A 114 -7.49 8.33 -2.39
CA ARG A 114 -8.83 7.73 -2.50
C ARG A 114 -9.96 8.73 -2.40
N GLU A 115 -9.72 9.89 -1.78
CA GLU A 115 -10.76 10.88 -1.54
C GLU A 115 -10.45 12.23 -2.19
N TRP A 116 -9.33 12.90 -1.85
CA TRP A 116 -9.09 14.27 -2.33
C TRP A 116 -9.01 14.34 -3.85
N LEU A 117 -8.25 13.43 -4.50
CA LEU A 117 -8.15 13.43 -5.95
C LEU A 117 -9.52 13.28 -6.62
N LEU A 118 -10.38 12.45 -6.05
CA LEU A 118 -11.73 12.23 -6.54
C LEU A 118 -12.62 13.46 -6.34
N VAL A 119 -12.64 14.04 -5.12
CA VAL A 119 -13.42 15.25 -4.80
C VAL A 119 -12.99 16.44 -5.66
N ILE A 120 -11.68 16.60 -5.91
CA ILE A 120 -11.15 17.67 -6.77
C ILE A 120 -11.60 17.47 -8.23
N SER A 121 -11.78 16.22 -8.67
CA SER A 121 -12.25 15.90 -10.02
C SER A 121 -13.77 15.96 -10.19
N GLU A 122 -14.54 16.16 -9.11
CA GLU A 122 -16.01 16.24 -9.22
C GLU A 122 -16.43 17.42 -10.11
N GLY A 123 -17.31 17.15 -11.08
CA GLY A 123 -17.75 18.13 -12.07
C GLY A 123 -16.79 18.33 -13.25
N GLN A 124 -15.65 17.63 -13.28
CA GLN A 124 -14.72 17.62 -14.42
C GLN A 124 -14.93 16.39 -15.31
N PRO A 125 -14.40 16.39 -16.55
CA PRO A 125 -14.40 15.20 -17.40
C PRO A 125 -13.72 14.00 -16.70
N PRO A 126 -14.16 12.76 -16.96
CA PRO A 126 -13.59 11.56 -16.31
C PRO A 126 -12.09 11.38 -16.57
N GLU A 127 -11.60 11.89 -17.69
CA GLU A 127 -10.17 11.90 -18.06
C GLU A 127 -9.32 12.71 -17.07
N PHE A 128 -9.90 13.70 -16.39
CA PHE A 128 -9.19 14.54 -15.44
C PHE A 128 -8.72 13.73 -14.23
N LEU A 129 -9.60 12.89 -13.66
CA LEU A 129 -9.25 11.99 -12.55
C LEU A 129 -8.16 10.99 -12.97
N THR A 130 -8.30 10.38 -14.14
CA THR A 130 -7.28 9.50 -14.73
C THR A 130 -5.92 10.21 -14.85
N LYS A 131 -5.92 11.46 -15.29
CA LYS A 131 -4.71 12.29 -15.39
C LYS A 131 -4.11 12.60 -14.01
N MET A 132 -4.93 12.97 -13.03
CA MET A 132 -4.46 13.22 -11.66
C MET A 132 -3.84 11.96 -11.03
N ASN A 133 -4.50 10.81 -11.15
CA ASN A 133 -4.00 9.53 -10.64
C ASN A 133 -2.66 9.15 -11.28
N SER A 134 -2.58 9.28 -12.61
CA SER A 134 -1.36 8.94 -13.34
C SER A 134 -0.18 9.88 -13.03
N VAL A 135 -0.43 11.19 -12.90
CA VAL A 135 0.59 12.16 -12.50
C VAL A 135 1.06 11.92 -11.06
N THR A 136 0.13 11.68 -10.13
CA THR A 136 0.46 11.36 -8.73
C THR A 136 1.34 10.12 -8.66
N ARG A 137 0.97 9.06 -9.40
CA ARG A 137 1.77 7.83 -9.47
C ARG A 137 3.13 8.04 -10.13
N ARG A 138 3.21 8.88 -11.16
CA ARG A 138 4.48 9.21 -11.82
C ARG A 138 5.45 9.87 -10.84
N ILE A 139 4.96 10.79 -10.03
CA ILE A 139 5.75 11.47 -8.99
C ILE A 139 6.25 10.44 -7.97
N ASP A 140 5.37 9.57 -7.43
CA ASP A 140 5.74 8.52 -6.48
C ASP A 140 6.86 7.60 -7.02
N LEU A 141 6.72 7.10 -8.25
CA LEU A 141 7.74 6.23 -8.86
C LEU A 141 9.06 6.95 -9.12
N THR A 142 9.00 8.22 -9.53
CA THR A 142 10.20 9.04 -9.72
C THR A 142 10.93 9.27 -8.40
N CYS A 143 10.19 9.57 -7.32
CA CYS A 143 10.77 9.70 -5.98
C CYS A 143 11.38 8.40 -5.49
N LYS A 144 10.74 7.24 -5.73
CA LYS A 144 11.29 5.92 -5.39
C LYS A 144 12.56 5.57 -6.18
N LEU A 145 12.72 6.10 -7.39
CA LEU A 145 13.93 5.98 -8.19
C LEU A 145 15.06 6.86 -7.65
N LEU A 146 14.77 8.14 -7.40
CA LEU A 146 15.77 9.15 -7.04
C LEU A 146 16.21 9.06 -5.58
N ALA A 147 15.34 8.63 -4.68
CA ALA A 147 15.63 8.60 -3.24
C ALA A 147 16.88 7.76 -2.89
N PRO A 148 17.05 6.51 -3.39
CA PRO A 148 18.28 5.75 -3.19
C PRO A 148 19.53 6.41 -3.80
N VAL A 149 19.40 7.07 -4.95
CA VAL A 149 20.52 7.75 -5.63
C VAL A 149 21.03 8.92 -4.79
N VAL A 150 20.13 9.81 -4.36
CA VAL A 150 20.47 10.96 -3.53
C VAL A 150 21.07 10.51 -2.19
N THR A 151 20.43 9.54 -1.53
CA THR A 151 20.93 9.01 -0.26
C THR A 151 22.29 8.34 -0.43
N GLY A 152 22.46 7.50 -1.45
CA GLY A 152 23.72 6.81 -1.73
C GLY A 152 24.85 7.78 -2.01
N PHE A 153 24.58 8.89 -2.70
CA PHE A 153 25.55 9.96 -2.92
C PHE A 153 25.98 10.61 -1.60
N ILE A 154 25.03 10.98 -0.73
CA ILE A 154 25.35 11.57 0.58
C ILE A 154 26.19 10.60 1.44
N ILE A 155 25.83 9.31 1.46
CA ILE A 155 26.57 8.30 2.23
C ILE A 155 27.99 8.12 1.67
N SER A 156 28.14 8.06 0.35
CA SER A 156 29.43 7.76 -0.31
C SER A 156 30.40 8.93 -0.26
N PHE A 157 29.91 10.16 -0.41
CA PHE A 157 30.76 11.35 -0.50
C PHE A 157 30.89 12.14 0.81
N VAL A 158 29.95 12.00 1.75
CA VAL A 158 29.98 12.75 3.02
C VAL A 158 30.25 11.82 4.20
N SER A 159 29.25 11.01 4.58
CA SER A 159 29.38 9.89 5.53
C SER A 159 28.00 9.31 5.85
N LEU A 160 27.98 8.11 6.43
CA LEU A 160 26.76 7.49 6.95
C LEU A 160 26.11 8.33 8.07
N LYS A 161 26.92 8.91 8.97
CA LYS A 161 26.43 9.76 10.08
C LYS A 161 25.82 11.05 9.56
N ALA A 162 26.51 11.71 8.63
CA ALA A 162 26.01 12.93 7.99
C ALA A 162 24.70 12.66 7.23
N SER A 163 24.56 11.49 6.59
CA SER A 163 23.30 11.09 5.94
C SER A 163 22.14 11.02 6.93
N ALA A 164 22.32 10.38 8.10
CA ALA A 164 21.26 10.28 9.11
C ALA A 164 20.84 11.65 9.66
N ILE A 165 21.81 12.52 9.96
CA ILE A 165 21.55 13.89 10.42
C ILE A 165 20.83 14.71 9.34
N THR A 166 21.32 14.65 8.09
CA THR A 166 20.75 15.40 6.96
C THR A 166 19.31 14.99 6.70
N LEU A 167 18.99 13.69 6.73
CA LEU A 167 17.62 13.21 6.50
C LEU A 167 16.68 13.57 7.66
N ALA A 168 17.15 13.50 8.91
CA ALA A 168 16.35 13.92 10.06
C ALA A 168 16.02 15.41 9.99
N LEU A 169 17.00 16.26 9.65
CA LEU A 169 16.79 17.69 9.44
C LEU A 169 15.88 17.96 8.24
N TRP A 170 16.08 17.25 7.13
CA TRP A 170 15.26 17.39 5.92
C TRP A 170 13.78 17.13 6.22
N ASN A 171 13.45 16.03 6.89
CA ASN A 171 12.07 15.72 7.27
C ASN A 171 11.47 16.77 8.22
N THR A 172 12.27 17.25 9.18
CA THR A 172 11.83 18.27 10.14
C THR A 172 11.47 19.59 9.45
N VAL A 173 12.20 19.95 8.39
CA VAL A 173 11.90 21.16 7.61
C VAL A 173 10.76 20.90 6.62
N SER A 174 10.72 19.72 5.98
CA SER A 174 9.73 19.41 4.95
C SER A 174 8.30 19.39 5.49
N VAL A 175 8.09 18.94 6.74
CA VAL A 175 6.73 18.88 7.33
C VAL A 175 6.03 20.25 7.36
N TRP A 176 6.76 21.34 7.58
CA TRP A 176 6.20 22.68 7.61
C TRP A 176 5.75 23.13 6.22
N VAL A 177 6.57 22.84 5.22
CA VAL A 177 6.27 23.13 3.81
C VAL A 177 5.09 22.28 3.34
N GLU A 178 5.09 20.98 3.66
CA GLU A 178 4.01 20.05 3.35
C GLU A 178 2.69 20.49 3.99
N TYR A 179 2.69 20.83 5.28
CA TYR A 179 1.50 21.32 5.98
C TYR A 179 0.95 22.59 5.33
N TRP A 180 1.83 23.54 4.97
CA TRP A 180 1.43 24.76 4.29
C TRP A 180 0.81 24.47 2.91
N LEU A 181 1.45 23.62 2.10
CA LEU A 181 0.97 23.25 0.77
C LEU A 181 -0.39 22.53 0.83
N PHE A 182 -0.54 21.51 1.68
CA PHE A 182 -1.82 20.79 1.81
C PHE A 182 -2.93 21.68 2.37
N THR A 183 -2.61 22.55 3.33
CA THR A 183 -3.59 23.52 3.85
C THR A 183 -3.99 24.53 2.77
N SER A 184 -3.04 24.95 1.92
CA SER A 184 -3.33 25.83 0.79
C SER A 184 -4.28 25.16 -0.21
N VAL A 185 -4.06 23.87 -0.53
CA VAL A 185 -4.96 23.11 -1.41
C VAL A 185 -6.36 23.00 -0.79
N TYR A 186 -6.45 22.65 0.50
CA TYR A 186 -7.72 22.54 1.21
C TYR A 186 -8.51 23.86 1.23
N LYS A 187 -7.83 24.98 1.49
CA LYS A 187 -8.47 26.31 1.48
C LYS A 187 -8.79 26.81 0.08
N GLY A 188 -7.99 26.43 -0.91
CA GLY A 188 -8.16 26.85 -2.31
C GLY A 188 -9.31 26.15 -3.04
N ILE A 189 -9.70 24.94 -2.61
CA ILE A 189 -10.73 24.14 -3.27
C ILE A 189 -11.94 23.94 -2.33
N PRO A 190 -13.01 24.75 -2.47
CA PRO A 190 -14.14 24.72 -1.53
C PRO A 190 -14.88 23.38 -1.51
N ALA A 191 -14.84 22.60 -2.60
CA ALA A 191 -15.44 21.27 -2.68
C ALA A 191 -14.89 20.30 -1.60
N LEU A 192 -13.60 20.43 -1.23
CA LEU A 192 -13.00 19.63 -0.16
C LEU A 192 -13.59 19.99 1.22
N GLY A 193 -13.80 21.28 1.48
CA GLY A 193 -14.45 21.75 2.70
C GLY A 193 -15.89 21.24 2.82
N GLN A 194 -16.66 21.35 1.74
CA GLN A 194 -18.05 20.89 1.68
C GLN A 194 -18.17 19.38 1.84
N SER A 195 -17.34 18.58 1.14
CA SER A 195 -17.33 17.12 1.30
C SER A 195 -16.97 16.70 2.74
N SER A 196 -15.96 17.35 3.36
CA SER A 196 -15.61 17.09 4.76
C SER A 196 -16.77 17.40 5.72
N GLN A 197 -17.52 18.49 5.49
CA GLN A 197 -18.69 18.84 6.29
C GLN A 197 -19.85 17.86 6.09
N ARG A 198 -20.17 17.52 4.83
CA ARG A 198 -21.20 16.51 4.50
C ARG A 198 -20.91 15.17 5.14
N ARG A 199 -19.64 14.75 5.18
CA ARG A 199 -19.25 13.53 5.90
C ARG A 199 -19.46 13.65 7.40
N MET A 200 -19.01 14.74 8.01
CA MET A 200 -19.11 14.91 9.46
C MET A 200 -20.57 15.01 9.93
N ALA A 201 -21.44 15.62 9.13
CA ALA A 201 -22.89 15.64 9.38
C ALA A 201 -23.50 14.23 9.41
N ARG A 202 -23.18 13.39 8.41
CA ARG A 202 -23.64 11.98 8.35
C ARG A 202 -23.21 11.16 9.58
N LEU A 203 -21.99 11.38 10.06
CA LEU A 203 -21.49 10.69 11.25
C LEU A 203 -22.29 11.09 12.51
N LEU A 204 -22.57 12.39 12.67
CA LEU A 204 -23.38 12.89 13.79
C LEU A 204 -24.81 12.36 13.77
N GLU A 205 -25.44 12.29 12.60
CA GLU A 205 -26.78 11.67 12.43
C GLU A 205 -26.77 10.20 12.84
N SER A 206 -25.76 9.44 12.39
CA SER A 206 -25.62 8.01 12.71
C SER A 206 -25.39 7.74 14.20
N ASP A 207 -24.63 8.60 14.90
CA ASP A 207 -24.41 8.48 16.34
C ASP A 207 -25.69 8.83 17.12
N GLN A 208 -26.50 9.79 16.64
CA GLN A 208 -27.76 10.17 17.26
C GLN A 208 -28.81 9.05 17.14
N GLU A 209 -28.95 8.42 15.97
CA GLU A 209 -29.83 7.26 15.77
C GLU A 209 -29.43 6.08 16.66
N ARG A 210 -28.12 5.85 16.84
CA ARG A 210 -27.63 4.75 17.70
C ARG A 210 -27.83 5.01 19.18
N SER A 211 -27.87 6.28 19.59
CA SER A 211 -28.11 6.70 20.98
C SER A 211 -29.59 6.72 21.39
N ASN A 212 -30.52 6.80 20.42
CA ASN A 212 -31.96 6.77 20.64
C ASN A 212 -32.55 5.45 20.11
N PRO A 213 -32.45 4.32 20.84
CA PRO A 213 -33.14 3.11 20.43
C PRO A 213 -34.65 3.38 20.49
N THR A 214 -35.30 3.37 19.33
CA THR A 214 -36.75 3.54 19.19
C THR A 214 -37.47 2.57 20.11
N LEU A 215 -38.32 3.10 20.98
CA LEU A 215 -39.14 2.41 21.97
C LEU A 215 -40.34 1.65 21.34
N GLU A 216 -40.26 1.31 20.05
CA GLU A 216 -41.35 0.77 19.26
C GLU A 216 -40.94 -0.59 18.67
N GLY A 217 -41.25 -1.67 19.40
CA GLY A 217 -41.03 -3.03 18.91
C GLY A 217 -41.49 -4.16 19.84
N ASP A 218 -41.73 -3.87 21.14
CA ASP A 218 -42.28 -4.87 22.07
C ASP A 218 -43.81 -4.70 22.21
N ARG A 219 -44.55 -5.07 21.17
CA ARG A 219 -45.97 -5.43 21.31
C ARG A 219 -46.30 -6.70 20.53
N LEU A 220 -46.64 -7.73 21.32
CA LEU A 220 -47.46 -8.89 21.01
C LEU A 220 -46.78 -10.04 20.23
N LEU A 221 -46.50 -11.15 20.91
CA LEU A 221 -47.22 -12.43 20.80
C LEU A 221 -46.63 -13.49 21.79
N PRO A 222 -47.40 -14.56 22.13
CA PRO A 222 -47.42 -15.13 23.48
C PRO A 222 -46.38 -16.23 23.74
N VAL A 223 -46.20 -16.47 25.04
CA VAL A 223 -45.38 -17.51 25.65
C VAL A 223 -45.85 -18.91 25.23
N THR A 224 -44.94 -19.71 24.66
CA THR A 224 -45.01 -21.18 24.72
C THR A 224 -43.61 -21.79 24.81
N ASP A 225 -43.50 -22.79 25.69
CA ASP A 225 -42.29 -23.44 26.19
C ASP A 225 -41.34 -24.05 25.14
N GLY A 226 -40.04 -23.88 25.39
CA GLY A 226 -38.94 -24.48 24.61
C GLY A 226 -37.57 -23.93 25.03
N SER A 227 -37.18 -24.14 26.29
CA SER A 227 -36.17 -23.33 27.00
C SER A 227 -34.69 -23.73 26.82
N SER A 228 -34.32 -24.74 26.02
CA SER A 228 -32.91 -25.15 25.90
C SER A 228 -32.22 -24.81 24.58
N GLU A 229 -32.91 -24.80 23.43
CA GLU A 229 -32.26 -24.49 22.12
C GLU A 229 -32.27 -23.00 21.76
N LEU A 230 -33.20 -22.21 22.31
CA LEU A 230 -33.32 -20.78 22.03
C LEU A 230 -32.21 -19.94 22.71
N VAL A 231 -31.66 -20.42 23.82
CA VAL A 231 -30.63 -19.71 24.62
C VAL A 231 -29.28 -19.73 23.90
N ASP A 232 -28.90 -20.86 23.30
CA ASP A 232 -27.64 -21.00 22.56
C ASP A 232 -27.66 -20.18 21.26
N ARG A 233 -28.80 -20.11 20.57
CA ARG A 233 -28.97 -19.28 19.37
C ARG A 233 -28.99 -17.78 19.68
N LYS A 234 -29.52 -17.35 20.84
CA LYS A 234 -29.46 -15.96 21.29
C LYS A 234 -28.05 -15.56 21.75
N CYS A 235 -27.34 -16.44 22.47
CA CYS A 235 -25.96 -16.19 22.90
C CYS A 235 -25.00 -16.12 21.70
N SER A 236 -25.12 -17.06 20.75
CA SER A 236 -24.35 -17.05 19.49
C SER A 236 -24.66 -15.83 18.62
N LYS A 237 -25.93 -15.40 18.52
CA LYS A 237 -26.29 -14.14 17.85
C LYS A 237 -25.71 -12.90 18.54
N LYS A 238 -25.77 -12.84 19.86
CA LYS A 238 -25.23 -11.70 20.64
C LYS A 238 -23.70 -11.65 20.59
N LEU A 239 -23.05 -12.80 20.56
CA LEU A 239 -21.60 -12.93 20.38
C LEU A 239 -21.20 -12.58 18.93
N TYR A 240 -21.95 -13.05 17.93
CA TYR A 240 -21.76 -12.71 16.52
C TYR A 240 -21.96 -11.22 16.26
N GLU A 241 -22.97 -10.60 16.87
CA GLU A 241 -23.21 -9.16 16.80
C GLU A 241 -22.04 -8.40 17.44
N LYS A 242 -21.62 -8.78 18.66
CA LYS A 242 -20.51 -8.14 19.38
C LYS A 242 -19.14 -8.32 18.70
N ILE A 243 -18.90 -9.49 18.09
CA ILE A 243 -17.70 -9.76 17.27
C ILE A 243 -17.78 -8.99 15.95
N SER A 244 -18.96 -8.87 15.35
CA SER A 244 -19.15 -8.11 14.12
C SER A 244 -18.98 -6.60 14.30
N GLU A 245 -19.19 -6.09 15.51
CA GLU A 245 -18.97 -4.69 15.85
C GLU A 245 -17.49 -4.33 16.05
N ILE A 246 -16.59 -5.33 16.11
CA ILE A 246 -15.15 -5.08 16.19
C ILE A 246 -14.73 -4.26 14.96
N PRO A 247 -14.02 -3.13 15.15
CA PRO A 247 -13.77 -2.18 14.07
C PRO A 247 -12.98 -2.78 12.91
N TYR A 248 -12.11 -3.75 13.20
CA TYR A 248 -11.42 -4.53 12.20
C TYR A 248 -12.38 -5.36 11.34
N ILE A 249 -13.23 -6.18 11.97
CA ILE A 249 -14.13 -7.12 11.28
C ILE A 249 -15.18 -6.38 10.46
N ALA A 250 -15.74 -5.31 11.00
CA ALA A 250 -16.69 -4.49 10.26
C ALA A 250 -16.06 -3.83 9.02
N ALA A 251 -14.77 -3.46 9.04
CA ALA A 251 -14.10 -2.88 7.87
C ALA A 251 -13.94 -3.92 6.75
N TRP A 252 -13.55 -5.15 7.12
CA TRP A 252 -13.49 -6.27 6.18
C TRP A 252 -14.86 -6.63 5.61
N ARG A 253 -15.92 -6.59 6.41
CA ARG A 253 -17.29 -6.80 5.93
C ARG A 253 -17.67 -5.78 4.86
N VAL A 254 -17.43 -4.50 5.11
CA VAL A 254 -17.70 -3.42 4.14
C VAL A 254 -16.94 -3.67 2.84
N TYR A 255 -15.66 -4.05 2.94
CA TYR A 255 -14.83 -4.36 1.76
C TYR A 255 -15.38 -5.55 0.95
N LEU A 256 -15.80 -6.63 1.61
CA LEU A 256 -16.34 -7.83 0.94
C LEU A 256 -17.69 -7.61 0.27
N GLN A 257 -18.45 -6.60 0.71
CA GLN A 257 -19.72 -6.21 0.09
C GLN A 257 -19.52 -5.31 -1.12
N GLN A 258 -18.31 -4.76 -1.32
CA GLN A 258 -18.05 -3.91 -2.46
C GLN A 258 -17.99 -4.71 -3.75
N GLU A 259 -18.54 -4.10 -4.79
CA GLU A 259 -18.40 -4.54 -6.16
C GLU A 259 -16.93 -4.72 -6.59
N VAL A 260 -16.04 -3.84 -6.14
CA VAL A 260 -14.61 -3.82 -6.50
C VAL A 260 -13.74 -4.87 -5.78
N VAL A 261 -14.35 -5.78 -5.01
CA VAL A 261 -13.62 -6.80 -4.22
C VAL A 261 -12.74 -7.69 -5.09
N LEU A 262 -13.23 -8.14 -6.26
CA LEU A 262 -12.49 -9.04 -7.16
C LEU A 262 -11.29 -8.34 -7.82
N PRO A 263 -11.43 -7.15 -8.46
CA PRO A 263 -10.28 -6.38 -8.92
C PRO A 263 -9.27 -6.05 -7.81
N GLY A 264 -9.75 -5.73 -6.61
CA GLY A 264 -8.90 -5.46 -5.45
C GLY A 264 -8.10 -6.68 -4.99
N LEU A 265 -8.73 -7.86 -4.94
CA LEU A 265 -8.07 -9.13 -4.64
C LEU A 265 -7.05 -9.51 -5.72
N ALA A 266 -7.40 -9.35 -7.00
CA ALA A 266 -6.47 -9.57 -8.11
C ALA A 266 -5.24 -8.64 -7.99
N LEU A 267 -5.43 -7.37 -7.61
CA LEU A 267 -4.33 -6.45 -7.35
C LEU A 267 -3.48 -6.92 -6.17
N ALA A 268 -4.08 -7.39 -5.07
CA ALA A 268 -3.32 -7.87 -3.93
C ALA A 268 -2.49 -9.13 -4.26
N LEU A 269 -3.03 -10.06 -5.04
CA LEU A 269 -2.31 -11.26 -5.48
C LEU A 269 -1.06 -10.94 -6.33
N LEU A 270 -1.04 -9.82 -7.05
CA LEU A 270 0.16 -9.34 -7.76
C LEU A 270 1.28 -8.87 -6.81
N PHE A 271 0.95 -8.49 -5.56
CA PHE A 271 1.95 -8.16 -4.54
C PHE A 271 2.55 -9.43 -3.92
N PHE A 272 1.90 -10.58 -4.05
CA PHE A 272 2.51 -11.88 -3.75
C PHE A 272 3.44 -12.29 -4.90
N THR A 273 4.58 -11.60 -4.99
CA THR A 273 5.57 -11.80 -6.06
C THR A 273 6.99 -11.78 -5.53
N VAL A 274 7.75 -12.83 -5.87
CA VAL A 274 9.20 -12.84 -5.72
C VAL A 274 9.91 -12.33 -6.98
N LEU A 275 9.17 -12.22 -8.09
CA LEU A 275 9.63 -11.78 -9.41
C LEU A 275 9.67 -10.26 -9.48
N SER A 276 10.50 -9.69 -8.62
CA SER A 276 10.75 -8.26 -8.57
C SER A 276 12.21 -7.96 -8.32
N PHE A 277 12.69 -6.78 -8.73
CA PHE A 277 14.01 -6.26 -8.33
C PHE A 277 14.06 -5.87 -6.83
N GLY A 278 13.39 -6.66 -5.99
CA GLY A 278 13.48 -6.68 -4.53
C GLY A 278 14.63 -7.58 -4.06
N THR A 279 14.63 -7.86 -2.75
CA THR A 279 15.76 -8.52 -2.07
C THR A 279 16.01 -9.95 -2.56
N LEU A 280 14.97 -10.77 -2.67
CA LEU A 280 15.08 -12.19 -3.02
C LEU A 280 15.68 -12.40 -4.42
N MET A 281 15.08 -11.81 -5.46
CA MET A 281 15.59 -11.95 -6.84
C MET A 281 17.01 -11.38 -6.97
N THR A 282 17.29 -10.23 -6.34
CA THR A 282 18.62 -9.60 -6.39
C THR A 282 19.68 -10.49 -5.73
N ALA A 283 19.35 -11.14 -4.61
CA ALA A 283 20.25 -12.06 -3.94
C ALA A 283 20.53 -13.29 -4.81
N THR A 284 19.52 -13.89 -5.43
CA THR A 284 19.68 -15.02 -6.34
C THR A 284 20.53 -14.64 -7.56
N LEU A 285 20.26 -13.51 -8.21
CA LEU A 285 21.04 -13.05 -9.36
C LEU A 285 22.51 -12.81 -9.00
N LYS A 286 22.78 -12.28 -7.80
CA LYS A 286 24.15 -12.12 -7.30
C LYS A 286 24.82 -13.46 -7.03
N TRP A 287 24.07 -14.44 -6.52
CA TRP A 287 24.56 -15.80 -6.28
C TRP A 287 24.91 -16.52 -7.59
N GLU A 288 24.12 -16.31 -8.65
CA GLU A 288 24.40 -16.78 -10.03
C GLU A 288 25.61 -16.06 -10.68
N GLY A 289 26.25 -15.12 -9.98
CA GLY A 289 27.45 -14.43 -10.46
C GLY A 289 27.18 -13.21 -11.33
N ILE A 290 25.95 -12.71 -11.41
CA ILE A 290 25.65 -11.48 -12.14
C ILE A 290 26.27 -10.28 -11.39
N PRO A 291 27.08 -9.44 -12.06
CA PRO A 291 27.68 -8.28 -11.42
C PRO A 291 26.61 -7.31 -10.88
N ALA A 292 26.84 -6.77 -9.68
CA ALA A 292 25.87 -5.91 -9.01
C ALA A 292 25.48 -4.66 -9.82
N TYR A 293 26.40 -4.11 -10.62
CA TYR A 293 26.11 -2.96 -11.48
C TYR A 293 25.11 -3.31 -12.61
N VAL A 294 25.16 -4.54 -13.15
CA VAL A 294 24.21 -5.02 -14.16
C VAL A 294 22.82 -5.15 -13.57
N ILE A 295 22.71 -5.72 -12.36
CA ILE A 295 21.44 -5.81 -11.62
C ILE A 295 20.90 -4.40 -11.35
N GLY A 296 21.78 -3.46 -10.95
CA GLY A 296 21.43 -2.06 -10.73
C GLY A 296 20.87 -1.37 -11.97
N ILE A 297 21.53 -1.53 -13.12
CA ILE A 297 21.07 -0.98 -14.40
C ILE A 297 19.72 -1.56 -14.79
N ALA A 298 19.55 -2.88 -14.72
CA ALA A 298 18.29 -3.54 -15.06
C ALA A 298 17.13 -3.10 -14.14
N ARG A 299 17.40 -2.94 -12.84
CA ARG A 299 16.44 -2.34 -11.90
C ARG A 299 16.08 -0.92 -12.29
N GLY A 300 17.06 -0.10 -12.69
CA GLY A 300 16.83 1.26 -13.20
C GLY A 300 15.91 1.28 -14.42
N ILE A 301 16.19 0.43 -15.42
CA ILE A 301 15.34 0.26 -16.63
C ILE A 301 13.92 -0.17 -16.23
N SER A 302 13.79 -1.13 -15.31
CA SER A 302 12.50 -1.61 -14.82
C SER A 302 11.66 -0.49 -14.19
N VAL A 303 12.28 0.42 -13.43
CA VAL A 303 11.58 1.58 -12.88
C VAL A 303 11.19 2.58 -13.96
N VAL A 304 12.03 2.83 -14.97
CA VAL A 304 11.69 3.68 -16.12
C VAL A 304 10.49 3.14 -16.88
N ILE A 305 10.43 1.83 -17.14
CA ILE A 305 9.26 1.18 -17.76
C ILE A 305 8.01 1.36 -16.89
N GLY A 306 8.15 1.26 -15.56
CA GLY A 306 7.04 1.52 -14.64
C GLY A 306 6.57 2.98 -14.65
N ILE A 307 7.48 3.94 -14.79
CA ILE A 307 7.13 5.35 -14.99
C ILE A 307 6.41 5.55 -16.33
N ALA A 308 6.88 4.91 -17.40
CA ALA A 308 6.25 4.96 -18.72
C ALA A 308 4.80 4.42 -18.70
N ALA A 309 4.51 3.42 -17.87
CA ALA A 309 3.15 2.91 -17.64
C ALA A 309 2.16 4.01 -17.23
N THR A 310 2.62 5.02 -16.47
CA THR A 310 1.81 6.17 -16.05
C THR A 310 1.51 7.15 -17.18
N ALA A 311 2.29 7.13 -18.27
CA ALA A 311 1.99 7.91 -19.47
C ALA A 311 1.11 7.12 -20.45
N VAL A 312 1.29 5.80 -20.52
CA VAL A 312 0.51 4.91 -21.38
C VAL A 312 -0.92 4.72 -20.87
N TYR A 313 -1.11 4.61 -19.54
CA TYR A 313 -2.42 4.32 -18.95
C TYR A 313 -3.52 5.32 -19.36
N PRO A 314 -3.35 6.65 -19.25
CA PRO A 314 -4.39 7.60 -19.65
C PRO A 314 -4.78 7.49 -21.14
N VAL A 315 -3.78 7.29 -22.01
CA VAL A 315 -3.99 7.16 -23.46
C VAL A 315 -4.80 5.89 -23.75
N LEU A 316 -4.47 4.77 -23.12
CA LEU A 316 -5.21 3.54 -23.34
C LEU A 316 -6.61 3.61 -22.74
N GLN A 317 -6.75 4.19 -21.55
CA GLN A 317 -8.02 4.34 -20.85
C GLN A 317 -9.03 5.19 -21.64
N SER A 318 -8.59 6.28 -22.28
CA SER A 318 -9.46 7.12 -23.12
C SER A 318 -10.01 6.37 -24.34
N HIS A 319 -9.30 5.36 -24.84
CA HIS A 319 -9.73 4.59 -26.01
C HIS A 319 -10.55 3.34 -25.68
N ILE A 320 -10.20 2.61 -24.62
CA ILE A 320 -10.80 1.28 -24.36
C ILE A 320 -11.49 1.16 -23.01
N SER A 321 -11.69 2.23 -22.24
CA SER A 321 -12.27 2.25 -20.87
C SER A 321 -11.36 1.63 -19.79
N THR A 322 -11.66 1.96 -18.53
CA THR A 322 -10.88 1.55 -17.35
C THR A 322 -10.78 0.03 -17.18
N ILE A 323 -11.90 -0.70 -17.32
CA ILE A 323 -11.95 -2.16 -17.10
C ILE A 323 -11.15 -2.90 -18.17
N ARG A 324 -11.35 -2.58 -19.45
CA ARG A 324 -10.62 -3.26 -20.54
C ARG A 324 -9.13 -2.90 -20.52
N THR A 325 -8.77 -1.68 -20.12
CA THR A 325 -7.37 -1.30 -19.89
C THR A 325 -6.75 -2.16 -18.79
N GLY A 326 -7.46 -2.40 -17.68
CA GLY A 326 -7.04 -3.33 -16.63
C GLY A 326 -6.85 -4.76 -17.15
N LEU A 327 -7.79 -5.27 -17.94
CA LEU A 327 -7.69 -6.60 -18.54
C LEU A 327 -6.50 -6.72 -19.51
N TRP A 328 -6.27 -5.71 -20.35
CA TRP A 328 -5.09 -5.68 -21.22
C TRP A 328 -3.79 -5.65 -20.42
N SER A 329 -3.78 -4.89 -19.32
CA SER A 329 -2.62 -4.75 -18.44
C SER A 329 -2.23 -6.06 -17.77
N ILE A 330 -3.20 -6.82 -17.23
CA ILE A 330 -2.93 -8.11 -16.58
C ILE A 330 -2.48 -9.17 -17.58
N TRP A 331 -3.10 -9.21 -18.77
CA TRP A 331 -2.68 -10.13 -19.84
C TRP A 331 -1.28 -9.80 -20.36
N SER A 332 -0.98 -8.52 -20.55
CA SER A 332 0.36 -8.05 -20.90
C SER A 332 1.39 -8.45 -19.83
N GLN A 333 1.10 -8.21 -18.55
CA GLN A 333 1.99 -8.60 -17.45
C GLN A 333 2.25 -10.11 -17.44
N TRP A 334 1.20 -10.93 -17.54
CA TRP A 334 1.32 -12.39 -17.55
C TRP A 334 2.14 -12.89 -18.73
N SER A 335 1.86 -12.37 -19.94
CA SER A 335 2.58 -12.74 -21.15
C SER A 335 4.07 -12.41 -21.06
N CYS A 336 4.41 -11.26 -20.46
CA CYS A 336 5.80 -10.86 -20.22
C CYS A 336 6.51 -11.73 -19.18
N LEU A 337 5.78 -12.41 -18.28
CA LEU A 337 6.34 -13.29 -17.25
C LEU A 337 6.46 -14.77 -17.71
N LEU A 338 5.80 -15.17 -18.80
CA LEU A 338 5.97 -16.52 -19.36
C LEU A 338 7.43 -16.90 -19.63
N PRO A 339 8.28 -16.01 -20.19
CA PRO A 339 9.70 -16.35 -20.37
C PRO A 339 10.46 -16.53 -19.05
N CYS A 340 10.02 -15.95 -17.93
CA CYS A 340 10.63 -16.22 -16.62
C CYS A 340 10.42 -17.68 -16.20
N VAL A 341 9.23 -18.21 -16.47
CA VAL A 341 8.93 -19.62 -16.23
C VAL A 341 9.72 -20.48 -17.21
N ALA A 342 9.74 -20.11 -18.50
CA ALA A 342 10.55 -20.78 -19.52
C ALA A 342 12.05 -20.86 -19.16
N ALA A 343 12.57 -19.82 -18.51
CA ALA A 343 13.96 -19.72 -18.10
C ALA A 343 14.38 -20.76 -17.06
N ILE A 344 13.43 -21.39 -16.34
CA ILE A 344 13.70 -22.48 -15.39
C ILE A 344 14.30 -23.70 -16.10
N TRP A 345 13.90 -23.96 -17.35
CA TRP A 345 14.36 -25.14 -18.11
C TRP A 345 15.62 -24.87 -18.95
N ILE A 346 16.15 -23.64 -18.91
CA ILE A 346 17.36 -23.27 -19.65
C ILE A 346 18.59 -23.68 -18.82
N GLN A 347 19.44 -24.54 -19.38
CA GLN A 347 20.63 -25.07 -18.71
C GLN A 347 21.73 -24.00 -18.50
N SER A 348 21.72 -22.91 -19.26
CA SER A 348 22.68 -21.80 -19.11
C SER A 348 22.20 -20.77 -18.07
N GLY A 349 22.78 -20.81 -16.87
CA GLY A 349 22.41 -19.95 -15.74
C GLY A 349 22.47 -18.44 -16.03
N PHE A 350 23.48 -18.00 -16.79
CA PHE A 350 23.59 -16.59 -17.22
C PHE A 350 22.45 -16.16 -18.14
N LEU A 351 22.16 -16.95 -19.19
CA LEU A 351 21.08 -16.63 -20.14
C LEU A 351 19.72 -16.62 -19.44
N SER A 352 19.48 -17.60 -18.56
CA SER A 352 18.28 -17.67 -17.72
C SER A 352 18.12 -16.41 -16.87
N SER A 353 19.20 -15.96 -16.21
CA SER A 353 19.23 -14.74 -15.41
C SER A 353 18.90 -13.46 -16.23
N TYR A 354 19.45 -13.32 -17.44
CA TYR A 354 19.15 -12.17 -18.31
C TYR A 354 17.71 -12.18 -18.81
N ILE A 355 17.17 -13.35 -19.19
CA ILE A 355 15.76 -13.50 -19.59
C ILE A 355 14.85 -13.14 -18.42
N LEU A 356 15.16 -13.64 -17.21
CA LEU A 356 14.43 -13.31 -15.98
C LEU A 356 14.41 -11.79 -15.74
N MET A 357 15.57 -11.14 -15.78
CA MET A 357 15.69 -9.69 -15.57
C MET A 357 14.93 -8.88 -16.63
N GLY A 358 15.05 -9.24 -17.91
CA GLY A 358 14.38 -8.56 -19.02
C GLY A 358 12.86 -8.68 -18.94
N SER A 359 12.36 -9.90 -18.74
CA SER A 359 10.92 -10.16 -18.59
C SER A 359 10.31 -9.46 -17.38
N VAL A 360 10.99 -9.47 -16.22
CA VAL A 360 10.55 -8.73 -15.02
C VAL A 360 10.59 -7.22 -15.24
N ALA A 361 11.53 -6.71 -16.03
CA ALA A 361 11.57 -5.28 -16.36
C ALA A 361 10.38 -4.86 -17.22
N ILE A 362 10.08 -5.61 -18.29
CA ILE A 362 8.98 -5.31 -19.22
C ILE A 362 7.61 -5.48 -18.54
N SER A 363 7.46 -6.49 -17.69
CA SER A 363 6.19 -6.77 -16.99
C SER A 363 5.73 -5.63 -16.06
N ARG A 364 6.62 -4.70 -15.69
CA ARG A 364 6.26 -3.48 -14.94
C ARG A 364 5.26 -2.60 -15.64
N LEU A 365 5.26 -2.59 -16.97
CA LEU A 365 4.29 -1.83 -17.74
C LEU A 365 2.86 -2.30 -17.40
N GLY A 366 2.62 -3.61 -17.52
CA GLY A 366 1.34 -4.23 -17.16
C GLY A 366 0.97 -4.03 -15.69
N LEU A 367 1.92 -4.26 -14.77
CA LEU A 367 1.69 -4.12 -13.33
C LEU A 367 1.18 -2.73 -12.94
N TRP A 368 1.87 -1.67 -13.38
CA TRP A 368 1.52 -0.32 -12.95
C TRP A 368 0.27 0.24 -13.63
N MET A 369 0.00 -0.14 -14.89
CA MET A 369 -1.28 0.20 -15.53
C MET A 369 -2.44 -0.53 -14.85
N PHE A 370 -2.26 -1.79 -14.45
CA PHE A 370 -3.29 -2.53 -13.73
C PHE A 370 -3.57 -1.89 -12.36
N HIS A 371 -2.52 -1.49 -11.63
CA HIS A 371 -2.67 -0.74 -10.38
C HIS A 371 -3.50 0.54 -10.56
N LEU A 372 -3.22 1.33 -11.62
CA LEU A 372 -3.99 2.54 -11.92
C LEU A 372 -5.44 2.23 -12.29
N SER A 373 -5.69 1.16 -13.05
CA SER A 373 -7.04 0.70 -13.40
C SER A 373 -7.86 0.33 -12.17
N VAL A 374 -7.29 -0.43 -11.23
CA VAL A 374 -7.99 -0.83 -10.00
C VAL A 374 -8.18 0.36 -9.06
N LEU A 375 -7.19 1.26 -8.97
CA LEU A 375 -7.35 2.52 -8.23
C LEU A 375 -8.53 3.34 -8.75
N GLN A 376 -8.60 3.51 -10.07
CA GLN A 376 -9.69 4.24 -10.74
C GLN A 376 -11.04 3.55 -10.50
N GLN A 377 -11.13 2.22 -10.64
CA GLN A 377 -12.36 1.47 -10.35
C GLN A 377 -12.82 1.65 -8.90
N MET A 378 -11.89 1.63 -7.93
CA MET A 378 -12.21 1.85 -6.53
C MET A 378 -12.70 3.29 -6.26
N GLN A 379 -12.18 4.28 -6.97
CA GLN A 379 -12.66 5.67 -6.84
C GLN A 379 -14.05 5.85 -7.48
N ASP A 380 -14.28 5.23 -8.65
CA ASP A 380 -15.51 5.42 -9.42
C ASP A 380 -16.70 4.63 -8.83
N LEU A 381 -16.47 3.43 -8.30
CA LEU A 381 -17.53 2.50 -7.91
C LEU A 381 -17.83 2.46 -6.40
N VAL A 382 -16.91 2.91 -5.55
CA VAL A 382 -17.11 2.87 -4.09
C VAL A 382 -17.81 4.15 -3.61
N SER A 383 -18.82 3.97 -2.77
CA SER A 383 -19.59 5.04 -2.15
C SER A 383 -18.72 5.98 -1.30
N GLU A 384 -19.08 7.27 -1.23
CA GLU A 384 -18.32 8.28 -0.47
C GLU A 384 -18.12 7.91 1.01
N SER A 385 -19.04 7.14 1.61
CA SER A 385 -18.93 6.69 3.01
C SER A 385 -17.88 5.60 3.23
N ASP A 386 -17.57 4.81 2.20
CA ASP A 386 -16.81 3.56 2.38
C ASP A 386 -15.39 3.66 1.80
N ARG A 387 -15.09 4.66 0.97
CA ARG A 387 -13.83 4.81 0.21
C ARG A 387 -12.57 4.66 1.07
N LEU A 388 -12.55 5.31 2.23
CA LEU A 388 -11.38 5.31 3.10
C LEU A 388 -11.22 3.98 3.84
N ILE A 389 -12.33 3.37 4.24
CA ILE A 389 -12.34 2.03 4.87
C ILE A 389 -11.83 1.00 3.86
N VAL A 390 -12.38 1.02 2.64
CA VAL A 390 -11.99 0.15 1.53
C VAL A 390 -10.51 0.35 1.17
N GLY A 391 -10.04 1.60 1.14
CA GLY A 391 -8.62 1.92 0.94
C GLY A 391 -7.72 1.30 2.01
N GLY A 392 -8.10 1.40 3.28
CA GLY A 392 -7.36 0.81 4.40
C GLY A 392 -7.29 -0.71 4.34
N VAL A 393 -8.41 -1.38 4.02
CA VAL A 393 -8.44 -2.84 3.84
C VAL A 393 -7.60 -3.26 2.64
N GLN A 394 -7.69 -2.54 1.51
CA GLN A 394 -6.91 -2.84 0.31
C GLN A 394 -5.40 -2.76 0.58
N SER A 395 -4.93 -1.71 1.27
CA SER A 395 -3.53 -1.58 1.65
C SER A 395 -3.07 -2.67 2.63
N SER A 396 -3.95 -3.08 3.55
CA SER A 396 -3.70 -4.20 4.46
C SER A 396 -3.51 -5.51 3.68
N LEU A 397 -4.40 -5.78 2.71
CA LEU A 397 -4.36 -6.98 1.89
C LEU A 397 -3.10 -7.04 1.00
N GLN A 398 -2.71 -5.91 0.39
CA GLN A 398 -1.46 -5.82 -0.37
C GLN A 398 -0.23 -6.08 0.51
N SER A 399 -0.19 -5.51 1.71
CA SER A 399 0.92 -5.67 2.64
C SER A 399 1.01 -7.11 3.18
N LEU A 400 -0.13 -7.75 3.43
CA LEU A 400 -0.20 -9.17 3.80
C LEU A 400 0.35 -10.06 2.69
N MET A 401 -0.03 -9.82 1.44
CA MET A 401 0.49 -10.58 0.29
C MET A 401 2.00 -10.38 0.09
N GLY A 402 2.50 -9.17 0.29
CA GLY A 402 3.94 -8.90 0.31
C GLY A 402 4.68 -9.64 1.44
N LEU A 403 4.09 -9.67 2.65
CA LEU A 403 4.64 -10.39 3.79
C LEU A 403 4.72 -11.90 3.52
N LEU A 404 3.67 -12.48 2.92
CA LEU A 404 3.66 -13.89 2.53
C LEU A 404 4.79 -14.21 1.54
N ALA A 405 5.11 -13.32 0.60
CA ALA A 405 6.23 -13.53 -0.31
C ALA A 405 7.58 -13.60 0.43
N TYR A 406 7.78 -12.78 1.46
CA TYR A 406 8.96 -12.87 2.32
C TYR A 406 8.98 -14.14 3.16
N VAL A 407 7.84 -14.55 3.75
CA VAL A 407 7.73 -15.81 4.51
C VAL A 407 8.11 -17.01 3.62
N MET A 408 7.63 -17.04 2.38
CA MET A 408 8.00 -18.10 1.43
C MET A 408 9.49 -18.07 1.10
N GLY A 409 10.11 -16.90 0.97
CA GLY A 409 11.57 -16.77 0.80
C GLY A 409 12.39 -17.22 2.03
N ILE A 410 11.81 -17.19 3.24
CA ILE A 410 12.44 -17.75 4.43
C ILE A 410 12.34 -19.28 4.42
N ILE A 411 11.17 -19.82 4.09
CA ILE A 411 10.95 -21.28 3.99
C ILE A 411 11.83 -21.87 2.88
N ILE A 412 11.92 -21.20 1.73
CA ILE A 412 12.74 -21.58 0.58
C ILE A 412 13.92 -20.62 0.50
N SER A 413 14.89 -20.83 1.39
CA SER A 413 16.04 -19.94 1.54
C SER A 413 17.25 -20.32 0.67
N ASP A 414 17.31 -21.55 0.14
CA ASP A 414 18.39 -21.98 -0.75
C ASP A 414 18.22 -21.36 -2.15
N PRO A 415 19.20 -20.58 -2.65
CA PRO A 415 19.13 -19.98 -3.99
C PRO A 415 18.91 -20.99 -5.12
N ARG A 416 19.37 -22.23 -4.95
CA ARG A 416 19.17 -23.32 -5.94
C ARG A 416 17.70 -23.69 -6.11
N ASP A 417 16.90 -23.45 -5.08
CA ASP A 417 15.46 -23.70 -5.06
C ASP A 417 14.62 -22.49 -5.48
N PHE A 418 15.26 -21.39 -5.94
CA PHE A 418 14.55 -20.17 -6.34
C PHE A 418 13.54 -20.39 -7.48
N TRP A 419 13.72 -21.43 -8.30
CA TRP A 419 12.75 -21.82 -9.32
C TRP A 419 11.39 -22.24 -8.72
N LYS A 420 11.36 -22.78 -7.49
CA LYS A 420 10.12 -23.11 -6.76
C LYS A 420 9.35 -21.84 -6.42
N LEU A 421 10.05 -20.82 -5.90
CA LEU A 421 9.47 -19.50 -5.61
C LEU A 421 8.97 -18.82 -6.88
N THR A 422 9.75 -18.91 -7.97
CA THR A 422 9.36 -18.39 -9.29
C THR A 422 8.07 -19.04 -9.80
N SER A 423 7.96 -20.36 -9.67
CA SER A 423 6.74 -21.10 -10.04
C SER A 423 5.54 -20.68 -9.20
N ILE A 424 5.68 -20.63 -7.87
CA ILE A 424 4.60 -20.23 -6.95
C ILE A 424 4.11 -18.81 -7.23
N SER A 425 5.05 -17.87 -7.40
CA SER A 425 4.74 -16.49 -7.77
C SER A 425 3.99 -16.44 -9.09
N SER A 426 4.47 -17.15 -10.12
CA SER A 426 3.82 -17.17 -11.44
C SER A 426 2.41 -17.77 -11.39
N SER A 427 2.17 -18.80 -10.57
CA SER A 427 0.84 -19.37 -10.33
C SER A 427 -0.13 -18.34 -9.72
N SER A 428 0.33 -17.54 -8.75
CA SER A 428 -0.49 -16.46 -8.18
C SER A 428 -0.94 -15.44 -9.24
N HIS A 429 -0.04 -15.08 -10.16
CA HIS A 429 -0.37 -14.15 -11.25
C HIS A 429 -1.40 -14.73 -12.22
N ILE A 430 -1.36 -16.05 -12.47
CA ILE A 430 -2.36 -16.74 -13.29
C ILE A 430 -3.73 -16.68 -12.60
N SER A 431 -3.78 -16.89 -11.28
CA SER A 431 -5.02 -16.82 -10.50
C SER A 431 -5.70 -15.45 -10.52
N CYS A 432 -4.97 -14.37 -10.85
CA CYS A 432 -5.55 -13.03 -11.01
C CYS A 432 -6.47 -12.93 -12.24
N ILE A 433 -6.21 -13.68 -13.30
CA ILE A 433 -6.88 -13.53 -14.60
C ILE A 433 -8.38 -13.88 -14.49
N PRO A 434 -8.78 -15.06 -13.99
CA PRO A 434 -10.20 -15.42 -13.85
C PRO A 434 -11.01 -14.46 -12.98
N LEU A 435 -10.39 -13.82 -11.97
CA LEU A 435 -11.06 -12.88 -11.07
C LEU A 435 -11.60 -11.64 -11.78
N LEU A 436 -11.03 -11.27 -12.94
CA LEU A 436 -11.49 -10.13 -13.72
C LEU A 436 -12.51 -10.49 -14.82
N TYR A 437 -12.63 -11.76 -15.21
CA TYR A 437 -13.51 -12.19 -16.31
C TYR A 437 -15.03 -12.06 -16.09
N PRO A 438 -15.61 -12.25 -14.87
CA PRO A 438 -17.03 -11.97 -14.65
C PRO A 438 -17.36 -10.46 -14.79
N ARG A 439 -16.31 -9.64 -14.93
CA ARG A 439 -16.18 -8.24 -15.29
C ARG A 439 -16.91 -7.71 -16.50
N ILE A 440 -16.86 -8.48 -17.59
CA ILE A 440 -17.14 -7.97 -18.94
C ILE A 440 -18.64 -7.73 -19.00
N PRO A 441 -19.12 -6.48 -19.04
CA PRO A 441 -20.52 -6.25 -19.29
C PRO A 441 -20.78 -6.74 -20.71
N CYS A 442 -21.43 -7.90 -20.85
CA CYS A 442 -22.12 -8.27 -22.06
C CYS A 442 -23.36 -7.38 -22.17
N THR A 443 -23.18 -6.06 -22.33
CA THR A 443 -24.17 -5.07 -22.81
C THR A 443 -23.62 -3.66 -22.64
N LYS A 444 -23.75 -2.86 -23.70
CA LYS A 444 -23.52 -1.42 -23.69
C LYS A 444 -24.60 -0.75 -22.83
N ALA A 445 -24.21 0.06 -21.86
CA ALA A 445 -24.99 1.23 -21.45
C ALA A 445 -24.00 2.30 -20.93
N PRO A 446 -24.01 3.54 -21.44
CA PRO A 446 -23.27 4.63 -20.81
C PRO A 446 -23.84 4.87 -19.41
N LEU A 447 -22.97 5.00 -18.42
CA LEU A 447 -23.31 5.46 -17.07
C LEU A 447 -24.16 6.74 -17.17
N PRO A 448 -25.28 6.86 -16.42
CA PRO A 448 -26.04 8.10 -16.42
C PRO A 448 -25.15 9.23 -15.90
N LEU A 449 -25.06 10.30 -16.68
CA LEU A 449 -24.50 11.58 -16.27
C LEU A 449 -25.07 11.93 -14.89
N ARG A 450 -24.21 12.21 -13.90
CA ARG A 450 -24.62 12.76 -12.60
C ARG A 450 -25.53 13.97 -12.87
N PRO A 451 -26.67 14.12 -12.18
CA PRO A 451 -27.41 15.36 -12.25
C PRO A 451 -26.53 16.48 -11.71
N SER A 452 -26.23 17.44 -12.57
CA SER A 452 -25.74 18.76 -12.19
C SER A 452 -26.77 19.37 -11.24
N ILE A 453 -26.45 19.41 -9.94
CA ILE A 453 -27.20 20.20 -8.98
C ILE A 453 -26.85 21.66 -9.29
N VAL A 454 -27.60 22.23 -10.22
CA VAL A 454 -27.78 23.68 -10.32
C VAL A 454 -28.97 23.99 -9.42
N GLY A 455 -28.68 24.67 -8.33
CA GLY A 455 -29.63 25.28 -7.41
C GLY A 455 -28.98 26.50 -6.80
#